data_AF-A0A9E4YJY7-F1
#
_entry.id   AF-A0A9E4YJY7-F1
#
_cell.length_a   1.000
_cell.length_b   1.000
_cell.length_c   1.000
_cell.angle_alpha   90.00
_cell.angle_beta   90.00
_cell.angle_gamma   90.00
#
_symmetry.space_group_name_H-M   'P 1'
#
loop_
_entity.id
_entity.type
_entity.pdbx_description
1 polymer ?
#
loop_
_entity_poly.entity_id
_entity_poly.type
_entity_poly.pdbx_seq_one_letter_code
_entity_poly.pdbx_strand_id
1 'polypeptide(L)'
;MIARAHLSPSERLVFEELQAHPETRYQRSCPELSGLAREHGYTLEGLANSLRPLVNKRYISEERVGRTIDFFYSPEGAGVTQPGEKRRFTVGFSRGEDGYVVASVPALPGCHSQGRTIEEARLNIREAMQGYVASLKFLGEPVPAEETVEQVEVSV
;
A
#
# COMPACT_ATOMS: atom_id res chain seq x y z
N MET A 1 8.36 -7.86 5.88
CA MET A 1 7.79 -8.42 7.13
C MET A 1 7.14 -7.38 8.07
N ILE A 2 6.89 -6.12 7.64
CA ILE A 2 6.52 -5.00 8.55
C ILE A 2 4.99 -4.78 8.71
N ALA A 3 4.14 -5.33 7.83
CA ALA A 3 2.71 -4.96 7.80
C ALA A 3 1.91 -5.38 9.07
N ARG A 4 2.21 -6.54 9.67
CA ARG A 4 1.36 -7.17 10.70
C ARG A 4 1.43 -6.54 12.11
N ALA A 5 2.27 -5.53 12.34
CA ALA A 5 2.51 -4.95 13.68
C ALA A 5 1.30 -4.19 14.26
N HIS A 6 0.37 -3.73 13.43
CA HIS A 6 -0.79 -2.92 13.86
C HIS A 6 -2.13 -3.69 13.94
N LEU A 7 -2.08 -5.02 13.86
CA LEU A 7 -3.28 -5.85 14.00
C LEU A 7 -3.49 -6.27 15.46
N SER A 8 -4.73 -6.13 15.94
CA SER A 8 -5.14 -6.71 17.23
C SER A 8 -5.04 -8.24 17.19
N PRO A 9 -5.04 -8.94 18.34
CA PRO A 9 -5.03 -10.40 18.37
C PRO A 9 -6.18 -11.04 17.57
N SER A 10 -7.39 -10.48 17.64
CA SER A 10 -8.56 -10.98 16.91
C SER A 10 -8.47 -10.68 15.40
N GLU A 11 -7.98 -9.51 15.02
CA GLU A 11 -7.75 -9.15 13.61
C GLU A 11 -6.70 -10.05 12.97
N ARG A 12 -5.61 -10.35 13.70
CA ARG A 12 -4.56 -11.22 13.22
C ARG A 12 -5.07 -12.63 12.97
N LEU A 13 -5.82 -13.17 13.93
CA LEU A 13 -6.40 -14.51 13.82
C LEU A 13 -7.33 -14.63 12.60
N VAL A 14 -8.27 -13.70 12.44
CA VAL A 14 -9.20 -13.69 11.29
C VAL A 14 -8.45 -13.53 9.98
N PHE A 15 -7.43 -12.66 9.95
CA PHE A 15 -6.63 -12.47 8.74
C PHE A 15 -5.84 -13.72 8.35
N GLU A 16 -5.23 -14.41 9.31
CA GLU A 16 -4.47 -15.65 9.08
C GLU A 16 -5.38 -16.77 8.56
N GLU A 17 -6.58 -16.90 9.12
CA GLU A 17 -7.61 -17.83 8.62
C GLU A 17 -7.99 -17.55 7.17
N LEU A 18 -8.36 -16.29 6.86
CA LEU A 18 -8.76 -15.91 5.50
C LEU A 18 -7.60 -16.09 4.50
N GLN A 19 -6.36 -15.87 4.93
CA GLN A 19 -5.17 -16.07 4.11
C GLN A 19 -4.87 -17.56 3.86
N ALA A 20 -5.14 -18.44 4.83
CA ALA A 20 -4.98 -19.88 4.67
C ALA A 20 -6.00 -20.47 3.70
N HIS A 21 -7.16 -19.80 3.54
CA HIS A 21 -8.28 -20.24 2.70
C HIS A 21 -8.74 -19.14 1.72
N PRO A 22 -7.90 -18.76 0.73
CA PRO A 22 -8.15 -17.62 -0.15
C PRO A 22 -9.36 -17.78 -1.08
N GLU A 23 -9.75 -19.02 -1.39
CA GLU A 23 -10.97 -19.34 -2.15
C GLU A 23 -12.26 -19.19 -1.34
N THR A 24 -12.16 -19.18 0.00
CA THR A 24 -13.33 -19.18 0.89
C THR A 24 -13.91 -17.78 1.04
N ARG A 25 -15.24 -17.71 0.97
CA ARG A 25 -16.01 -16.48 1.19
C ARG A 25 -16.66 -16.53 2.56
N TYR A 26 -16.21 -15.67 3.46
CA TYR A 26 -16.67 -15.62 4.84
C TYR A 26 -17.78 -14.60 5.00
N GLN A 27 -18.82 -14.95 5.76
CA GLN A 27 -19.87 -14.00 6.15
C GLN A 27 -19.77 -13.70 7.64
N ARG A 28 -20.31 -12.56 8.11
CA ARG A 28 -20.27 -12.20 9.54
C ARG A 28 -20.87 -13.26 10.48
N SER A 29 -21.80 -14.07 9.97
CA SER A 29 -22.50 -15.13 10.71
C SER A 29 -22.26 -16.52 10.14
N CYS A 30 -21.08 -16.77 9.56
CA CYS A 30 -20.75 -18.06 8.96
C CYS A 30 -20.27 -19.10 9.99
N PRO A 31 -20.47 -20.41 9.73
CA PRO A 31 -19.98 -21.49 10.59
C PRO A 31 -18.47 -21.49 10.80
N GLU A 32 -17.71 -21.08 9.80
CA GLU A 32 -16.23 -21.06 9.80
C GLU A 32 -15.71 -20.11 10.88
N LEU A 33 -16.20 -18.86 10.90
CA LEU A 33 -15.86 -17.90 11.96
C LEU A 33 -16.36 -18.36 13.34
N SER A 34 -17.48 -19.08 13.40
CA SER A 34 -18.00 -19.63 14.65
C SER A 34 -17.11 -20.74 15.19
N GLY A 35 -16.58 -21.59 14.30
CA GLY A 35 -15.59 -22.62 14.62
C GLY A 35 -14.30 -21.99 15.14
N LEU A 36 -13.74 -21.05 14.38
CA LEU A 36 -12.52 -20.31 14.74
C LEU A 36 -12.66 -19.59 16.09
N ALA A 37 -13.83 -18.99 16.35
CA ALA A 37 -14.12 -18.34 17.63
C ALA A 37 -14.06 -19.34 18.79
N ARG A 38 -14.68 -20.51 18.66
CA ARG A 38 -14.68 -21.54 19.72
C ARG A 38 -13.29 -22.11 19.97
N GLU A 39 -12.53 -22.36 18.91
CA GLU A 39 -11.19 -22.92 19.01
C GLU A 39 -10.22 -21.98 19.74
N HIS A 40 -10.33 -20.68 19.50
CA HIS A 40 -9.43 -19.67 20.06
C HIS A 40 -10.01 -18.88 21.25
N GLY A 41 -11.18 -19.27 21.78
CA GLY A 41 -11.78 -18.65 22.95
C GLY A 41 -12.36 -17.24 22.72
N TYR A 42 -12.75 -16.91 21.49
CA TYR A 42 -13.45 -15.68 21.14
C TYR A 42 -14.97 -15.89 20.99
N THR A 43 -15.72 -14.79 20.95
CA THR A 43 -17.12 -14.82 20.50
C THR A 43 -17.18 -14.66 18.98
N LEU A 44 -18.19 -15.25 18.33
CA LEU A 44 -18.45 -15.05 16.90
C LEU A 44 -18.57 -13.55 16.57
N GLU A 45 -19.31 -12.80 17.37
CA GLU A 45 -19.46 -11.36 17.20
C GLU A 45 -18.12 -10.62 17.31
N GLY A 46 -17.26 -11.01 18.26
CA GLY A 46 -15.93 -10.42 18.45
C GLY A 46 -15.03 -10.61 17.23
N LEU A 47 -15.00 -11.82 16.65
CA LEU A 47 -14.25 -12.07 15.41
C LEU A 47 -14.89 -11.38 14.21
N ALA A 48 -16.22 -11.42 14.08
CA ALA A 48 -16.93 -10.75 13.00
C ALA A 48 -16.72 -9.22 13.00
N ASN A 49 -16.58 -8.62 14.18
CA ASN A 49 -16.24 -7.21 14.33
C ASN A 49 -14.82 -6.86 13.84
N SER A 50 -13.93 -7.85 13.75
CA SER A 50 -12.57 -7.67 13.23
C SER A 50 -12.52 -7.62 11.69
N LEU A 51 -13.54 -8.12 10.98
CA LEU A 51 -13.61 -8.08 9.51
C LEU A 51 -13.61 -6.65 8.95
N ARG A 52 -14.38 -5.73 9.55
CA ARG A 52 -14.51 -4.36 9.04
C ARG A 52 -13.19 -3.58 9.14
N PRO A 53 -12.47 -3.57 10.28
CA PRO A 53 -11.12 -3.01 10.35
C PRO A 53 -10.15 -3.62 9.32
N LEU A 54 -10.20 -4.94 9.10
CA LEU A 54 -9.34 -5.59 8.11
C LEU A 54 -9.63 -5.10 6.68
N VAL A 55 -10.90 -4.91 6.31
CA VAL A 55 -11.28 -4.27 5.04
C VAL A 55 -10.77 -2.84 4.95
N ASN A 56 -10.97 -2.03 6.00
CA ASN A 56 -10.53 -0.63 6.02
C ASN A 56 -9.00 -0.50 5.88
N LYS A 57 -8.26 -1.43 6.50
CA LYS A 57 -6.80 -1.54 6.42
C LYS A 57 -6.32 -2.24 5.14
N ARG A 58 -7.24 -2.70 4.27
CA ARG A 58 -6.99 -3.41 3.01
C ARG A 58 -6.22 -4.73 3.16
N TYR A 59 -6.45 -5.44 4.26
CA TYR A 59 -5.95 -6.81 4.42
C TYR A 59 -6.83 -7.84 3.71
N ILE A 60 -8.11 -7.54 3.56
CA ILE A 60 -9.12 -8.41 2.94
C ILE A 60 -10.08 -7.55 2.11
N SER A 61 -10.81 -8.20 1.21
CA SER A 61 -11.82 -7.56 0.36
C SER A 61 -13.22 -7.93 0.84
N GLU A 62 -14.19 -7.08 0.51
CA GLU A 62 -15.61 -7.37 0.70
C GLU A 62 -16.36 -7.25 -0.63
N GLU A 63 -17.29 -8.17 -0.87
CA GLU A 63 -18.15 -8.20 -2.05
C GLU A 63 -19.61 -8.37 -1.61
N ARG A 64 -20.51 -7.60 -2.20
CA ARG A 64 -21.93 -7.71 -1.90
C ARG A 64 -22.56 -8.79 -2.77
N VAL A 65 -23.08 -9.84 -2.14
CA VAL A 65 -23.76 -10.95 -2.81
C VAL A 65 -25.23 -10.96 -2.40
N GLY A 66 -26.07 -10.33 -3.22
CA GLY A 66 -27.49 -10.15 -2.92
C GLY A 66 -27.74 -9.33 -1.65
N ARG A 67 -28.16 -9.99 -0.57
CA ARG A 67 -28.45 -9.38 0.75
C ARG A 67 -27.32 -9.53 1.76
N THR A 68 -26.30 -10.32 1.45
CA THR A 68 -25.16 -10.57 2.35
C THR A 68 -23.89 -9.91 1.82
N ILE A 69 -22.86 -9.88 2.66
CA ILE A 69 -21.53 -9.39 2.32
C ILE A 69 -20.57 -10.55 2.58
N ASP A 70 -19.81 -10.89 1.55
CA ASP A 70 -18.78 -11.91 1.58
C ASP A 70 -17.43 -11.23 1.74
N PHE A 71 -16.68 -11.68 2.73
CA PHE A 71 -15.33 -11.23 3.07
C PHE A 71 -14.34 -12.31 2.64
N PHE A 72 -13.25 -11.91 2.00
CA PHE A 72 -12.29 -12.88 1.49
C PHE A 72 -10.90 -12.28 1.39
N TYR A 73 -9.90 -13.14 1.50
CA TYR A 73 -8.54 -12.75 1.18
C TYR A 73 -8.39 -12.70 -0.34
N SER A 74 -7.94 -11.56 -0.86
CA SER A 74 -7.50 -11.45 -2.24
C SER A 74 -6.03 -11.06 -2.22
N PRO A 75 -5.10 -11.82 -2.81
CA PRO A 75 -3.69 -11.39 -2.89
C PRO A 75 -3.53 -10.10 -3.70
N GLU A 76 -4.45 -9.85 -4.64
CA GLU A 76 -4.53 -8.59 -5.39
C GLU A 76 -5.03 -7.42 -4.51
N GLY A 77 -5.73 -7.69 -3.41
CA GLY A 77 -6.09 -6.69 -2.39
C GLY A 77 -5.13 -6.63 -1.20
N ALA A 78 -4.56 -7.76 -0.80
CA ALA A 78 -3.73 -7.99 0.39
C ALA A 78 -2.23 -7.81 0.14
N GLY A 79 -1.84 -7.50 -1.09
CA GLY A 79 -0.51 -7.04 -1.48
C GLY A 79 -0.52 -5.69 -2.23
N VAL A 80 -1.69 -5.17 -2.61
CA VAL A 80 -1.81 -3.89 -3.32
C VAL A 80 -2.28 -2.80 -2.36
N THR A 81 -1.28 -2.22 -1.71
CA THR A 81 -1.28 -0.85 -1.17
C THR A 81 -2.38 -0.51 -0.17
N GLN A 82 -1.93 -0.20 1.05
CA GLN A 82 -2.56 0.78 1.94
C GLN A 82 -3.20 1.92 1.11
N PRO A 83 -4.30 2.56 1.57
CA PRO A 83 -4.69 3.85 1.02
C PRO A 83 -3.42 4.71 0.98
N GLY A 84 -2.99 5.08 -0.23
CA GLY A 84 -1.59 5.42 -0.50
C GLY A 84 -1.03 6.32 0.59
N GLU A 85 -0.01 5.84 1.31
CA GLU A 85 0.78 6.68 2.18
C GLU A 85 1.22 7.86 1.30
N LYS A 86 0.62 9.03 1.53
CA LYS A 86 0.91 10.23 0.76
C LYS A 86 2.30 10.69 1.16
N ARG A 87 3.29 10.18 0.44
CA ARG A 87 4.67 10.64 0.57
C ARG A 87 4.86 11.85 -0.32
N ARG A 88 5.52 12.86 0.24
CA ARG A 88 6.05 13.98 -0.52
C ARG A 88 7.50 13.66 -0.83
N PHE A 89 7.93 14.13 -1.99
CA PHE A 89 9.30 14.06 -2.45
C PHE A 89 9.63 15.38 -3.12
N THR A 90 10.82 15.87 -2.88
CA THR A 90 11.40 17.03 -3.55
C THR A 90 11.91 16.60 -4.91
N VAL A 91 11.56 17.38 -5.93
CA VAL A 91 11.99 17.16 -7.30
C VAL A 91 12.87 18.32 -7.72
N GLY A 92 14.12 18.02 -8.08
CA GLY A 92 15.05 18.98 -8.67
C GLY A 92 14.80 19.08 -10.17
N PHE A 93 14.67 20.31 -10.68
CA PHE A 93 14.54 20.60 -12.11
C PHE A 93 15.76 21.38 -12.58
N SER A 94 16.37 20.92 -13.67
CA SER A 94 17.50 21.60 -14.31
C SER A 94 17.22 21.72 -15.81
N ARG A 95 17.60 22.85 -16.42
CA ARG A 95 17.50 23.04 -17.87
C ARG A 95 18.81 22.57 -18.51
N GLY A 96 18.70 21.62 -19.43
CA GLY A 96 19.78 21.19 -20.29
C GLY A 96 20.04 22.19 -21.42
N GLU A 97 21.25 22.14 -21.97
CA GLU A 97 21.69 22.96 -23.10
C GLU A 97 20.97 22.60 -24.41
N ASP A 98 20.37 21.41 -24.47
CA ASP A 98 19.58 20.87 -25.57
C ASP A 98 18.12 21.36 -25.58
N GLY A 99 17.75 22.23 -24.63
CA GLY A 99 16.39 22.76 -24.49
C GLY A 99 15.43 21.84 -23.74
N TYR A 100 15.88 20.71 -23.20
CA TYR A 100 15.07 19.86 -22.32
C TYR A 100 15.20 20.30 -20.86
N VAL A 101 14.14 20.07 -20.09
CA VAL A 101 14.13 20.15 -18.63
C VAL A 101 14.28 18.75 -18.08
N VAL A 102 15.35 18.52 -17.32
CA VAL A 102 15.61 17.27 -16.61
C VAL A 102 15.04 17.38 -15.20
N ALA A 103 14.19 16.44 -14.83
CA ALA A 103 13.64 16.26 -13.49
C ALA A 103 14.34 15.08 -12.80
N SER A 104 14.68 15.26 -11.53
CA SER A 104 15.35 14.24 -10.71
C SER A 104 14.78 14.23 -9.29
N VAL A 105 14.74 13.05 -8.67
CA VAL A 105 14.28 12.88 -7.28
C VAL A 105 15.45 12.38 -6.44
N PRO A 106 16.12 13.23 -5.64
CA PRO A 106 17.29 12.83 -4.86
C PRO A 106 17.02 11.65 -3.92
N ALA A 107 15.81 11.61 -3.33
CA ALA A 107 15.38 10.53 -2.45
C ALA A 107 15.10 9.19 -3.16
N LEU A 108 15.00 9.17 -4.49
CA LEU A 108 14.78 7.97 -5.30
C LEU A 108 15.94 7.84 -6.30
N PRO A 109 17.09 7.26 -5.88
CA PRO A 109 18.27 7.16 -6.73
C PRO A 109 17.96 6.53 -8.10
N GLY A 110 18.39 7.19 -9.16
CA GLY A 110 18.14 6.74 -10.54
C GLY A 110 16.75 7.08 -11.09
N CYS A 111 15.85 7.67 -10.31
CA CYS A 111 14.56 8.15 -10.79
C CYS A 111 14.72 9.53 -11.46
N HIS A 112 14.88 9.50 -12.78
CA HIS A 112 15.02 10.68 -13.63
C HIS A 112 13.98 10.67 -14.74
N SER A 113 13.60 11.86 -15.19
CA SER A 113 12.75 12.04 -16.35
C SER A 113 13.04 13.38 -17.01
N GLN A 114 12.50 13.62 -18.19
CA GLN A 114 12.72 14.87 -18.92
C GLN A 114 11.48 15.27 -19.73
N GLY A 115 11.40 16.54 -20.07
CA GLY A 115 10.37 17.11 -20.95
C GLY A 115 10.84 18.40 -21.60
N ARG A 116 10.15 18.89 -22.63
CA ARG A 116 10.47 20.18 -23.28
C ARG A 116 10.09 21.37 -22.41
N THR A 117 9.22 21.15 -21.43
CA THR A 117 8.80 22.16 -20.44
C THR A 117 8.92 21.61 -19.02
N ILE A 118 8.86 22.50 -18.02
CA ILE A 118 8.85 22.10 -16.61
C ILE A 118 7.61 21.25 -16.32
N GLU A 119 6.48 21.61 -16.92
CA GLU A 119 5.19 20.95 -16.78
C GLU A 119 5.23 19.52 -17.34
N GLU A 120 5.81 19.35 -18.52
CA GLU A 120 6.01 18.04 -19.15
C GLU A 120 6.97 17.19 -18.31
N ALA A 121 8.11 17.74 -17.91
CA ALA A 121 9.06 17.03 -17.05
C ALA A 121 8.44 16.64 -15.69
N ARG A 122 7.57 17.48 -15.13
CA ARG A 122 6.81 17.21 -13.89
C ARG A 122 5.78 16.09 -14.05
N LEU A 123 5.11 16.01 -15.20
CA LEU A 123 4.20 14.91 -15.49
C LEU A 123 4.98 13.60 -15.63
N ASN A 124 6.04 13.62 -16.44
CA ASN A 124 6.82 12.42 -16.73
C ASN A 124 7.54 11.88 -15.49
N ILE A 125 8.10 12.75 -14.64
CA ILE A 125 8.73 12.31 -13.39
C ILE A 125 7.71 11.72 -12.41
N ARG A 126 6.47 12.21 -12.39
CA ARG A 126 5.41 11.64 -11.54
C ARG A 126 5.10 10.20 -11.95
N GLU A 127 5.01 9.93 -13.25
CA GLU A 127 4.79 8.57 -13.77
C GLU A 127 5.99 7.66 -13.45
N ALA A 128 7.22 8.16 -13.64
CA ALA A 128 8.44 7.43 -13.29
C ALA A 128 8.49 7.08 -11.79
N MET A 129 8.11 8.02 -10.92
CA MET A 129 8.02 7.77 -9.46
C MET A 129 6.97 6.72 -9.12
N GLN A 130 5.81 6.73 -9.78
CA GLN A 130 4.77 5.72 -9.59
C GLN A 130 5.27 4.32 -9.98
N GLY A 131 5.94 4.21 -11.13
CA GLY A 131 6.57 2.97 -11.58
C GLY A 131 7.64 2.48 -10.59
N TYR A 132 8.54 3.36 -10.17
CA TYR A 132 9.59 3.05 -9.21
C TYR A 132 9.02 2.49 -7.89
N VAL A 133 8.03 3.18 -7.32
CA VAL A 133 7.37 2.74 -6.08
C VAL A 133 6.61 1.42 -6.27
N ALA A 134 5.99 1.20 -7.43
CA ALA A 134 5.33 -0.06 -7.74
C ALA A 134 6.33 -1.22 -7.81
N SER A 135 7.50 -1.00 -8.43
CA SER A 135 8.58 -1.99 -8.49
C SER A 135 9.11 -2.33 -7.10
N LEU A 136 9.38 -1.34 -6.24
CA LEU A 136 9.81 -1.61 -4.86
C LEU A 136 8.78 -2.44 -4.09
N LYS A 137 7.49 -2.12 -4.25
CA LYS A 137 6.41 -2.89 -3.61
C LYS A 137 6.36 -4.32 -4.12
N PHE A 138 6.54 -4.54 -5.43
CA PHE A 138 6.58 -5.87 -6.02
C PHE A 138 7.77 -6.69 -5.48
N LEU A 139 8.93 -6.06 -5.29
CA LEU A 139 10.12 -6.69 -4.73
C LEU A 139 10.07 -6.84 -3.19
N GLY A 140 9.07 -6.28 -2.53
CA GLY A 140 8.96 -6.27 -1.06
C GLY A 140 9.97 -5.34 -0.38
N GLU A 141 10.55 -4.40 -1.12
CA GLU A 141 11.52 -3.43 -0.63
C GLU A 141 10.83 -2.19 -0.03
N PRO A 142 11.41 -1.59 1.02
CA PRO A 142 10.87 -0.38 1.60
C PRO A 142 11.04 0.81 0.65
N VAL A 143 10.01 1.66 0.55
CA VAL A 143 10.14 2.94 -0.14
C VAL A 143 11.07 3.84 0.68
N PRO A 144 12.13 4.42 0.08
CA PRO A 144 13.01 5.36 0.77
C PRO A 144 12.24 6.52 1.40
N ALA A 145 12.71 6.97 2.56
CA ALA A 145 12.23 8.21 3.18
C ALA A 145 12.96 9.41 2.57
N GLU A 146 12.28 10.54 2.50
CA GLU A 146 12.93 11.80 2.13
C GLU A 146 13.79 12.27 3.32
N GLU A 147 15.10 12.39 3.09
CA GLU A 147 16.03 13.00 4.04
C GLU A 147 15.89 14.53 4.05
N THR A 148 16.38 15.20 5.09
CA THR A 148 16.37 16.66 5.15
C THR A 148 17.25 17.22 4.03
N VAL A 149 16.65 17.91 3.06
CA VAL A 149 17.35 18.57 1.96
C VAL A 149 17.70 19.99 2.38
N GLU A 150 18.99 20.32 2.40
CA GLU A 150 19.50 21.67 2.62
C GLU A 150 20.21 22.18 1.37
N GLN A 151 19.94 23.44 0.98
CA GLN A 151 20.69 24.11 -0.07
C GLN A 151 21.84 24.89 0.56
N VAL A 152 23.07 24.55 0.19
CA VAL A 152 24.28 25.23 0.66
C VAL A 152 24.82 26.10 -0.48
N GLU A 153 24.92 27.41 -0.23
CA GLU A 153 25.55 28.35 -1.17
C GLU A 153 27.07 28.33 -1.00
N VAL A 154 27.80 28.33 -2.11
CA VAL A 154 29.26 28.45 -2.14
C VAL A 154 29.65 29.60 -3.05
N SER A 155 30.59 30.44 -2.61
CA SER A 155 31.19 31.46 -3.47
C SER A 155 32.23 30.81 -4.37
N VAL A 156 32.08 30.99 -5.69
CA VAL A 156 32.98 30.48 -6.72
C VAL A 156 33.88 31.60 -7.22
#